data_AF-A0A1A8PPK1-F1
#
_entry.id   AF-A0A1A8PPK1-F1
#
_cell.length_a   1.000
_cell.length_b   1.000
_cell.length_c   1.000
_cell.angle_alpha   90.00
_cell.angle_beta   90.00
_cell.angle_gamma   90.00
#
_symmetry.space_group_name_H-M   'P 1'
#
loop_
_entity.id
_entity.type
_entity.pdbx_description
1 polymer ?
#
loop_
_entity_poly.entity_id
_entity_poly.type
_entity_poly.pdbx_seq_one_letter_code
_entity_poly.pdbx_strand_id
1 'polypeptide(L)'
;LMSRGFNITSGTVHLGSLYVHEALQRAAEMTDAAYARTSERVKKSLSEGALKPSDLLAQFKQIETRTRTQIQAAELLDNTVELIREMVYTNTMVQPNPYELLGEGDVESLLQVSGCSAELQTPRCQSDCLSERYRSITGE
;
A
#
# COMPACT_ATOMS: atom_id res chain seq x y z
N LEU A 1 -30.41 -21.34 13.22
CA LEU A 1 -30.02 -22.21 12.09
C LEU A 1 -28.53 -22.01 11.83
N MET A 2 -27.74 -23.08 11.95
CA MET A 2 -26.38 -23.26 11.42
C MET A 2 -25.26 -22.35 11.99
N SER A 3 -24.83 -22.64 13.23
CA SER A 3 -23.47 -22.31 13.68
C SER A 3 -22.49 -23.21 12.92
N ARG A 4 -21.84 -22.68 11.88
CA ARG A 4 -20.74 -23.36 11.18
C ARG A 4 -19.52 -23.36 12.10
N GLY A 5 -19.07 -24.56 12.45
CA GLY A 5 -17.84 -24.79 13.20
C GLY A 5 -16.66 -24.16 12.47
N PHE A 6 -16.02 -23.21 13.14
CA PHE A 6 -14.72 -22.70 12.74
C PHE A 6 -13.71 -23.80 13.05
N ASN A 7 -13.21 -24.48 12.02
CA ASN A 7 -12.08 -25.39 12.17
C ASN A 7 -10.87 -24.55 12.56
N ILE A 8 -10.52 -24.56 13.84
CA ILE A 8 -9.29 -23.96 14.34
C ILE A 8 -8.16 -24.89 13.92
N THR A 9 -7.60 -24.66 12.74
CA THR A 9 -6.21 -25.02 12.47
C THR A 9 -5.38 -24.22 13.47
N SER A 10 -4.52 -24.91 14.22
CA SER A 10 -3.66 -24.37 15.28
C SER A 10 -2.58 -23.41 14.75
N GLY A 11 -3.01 -22.32 14.12
CA GLY A 11 -2.21 -21.13 13.88
C GLY A 11 -2.42 -20.18 15.06
N THR A 12 -1.34 -19.60 15.57
CA THR A 12 -1.41 -18.52 16.55
C THR A 12 -2.28 -17.40 15.96
N VAL A 13 -3.44 -17.13 16.57
CA VAL A 13 -4.29 -16.02 16.15
C VAL A 13 -3.59 -14.74 16.61
N HIS A 14 -3.20 -13.90 15.65
CA HIS A 14 -2.54 -12.63 15.93
C HIS A 14 -3.61 -11.59 16.27
N LEU A 15 -3.33 -10.70 17.23
CA LEU A 15 -4.34 -9.73 17.71
C LEU A 15 -4.78 -8.77 16.59
N GLY A 16 -3.89 -8.44 15.67
CA GLY A 16 -4.17 -7.56 14.53
C GLY A 16 -5.09 -8.18 13.48
N SER A 17 -5.15 -9.52 13.37
CA SER A 17 -5.96 -10.22 12.36
C SER A 17 -7.45 -9.83 12.44
N LEU A 18 -7.94 -9.52 13.64
CA LEU A 18 -9.33 -9.10 13.86
C LEU A 18 -9.67 -7.75 13.20
N TYR A 19 -8.67 -6.91 12.94
CA TYR A 19 -8.84 -5.54 12.47
C TYR A 19 -8.47 -5.36 10.99
N VAL A 20 -7.92 -6.38 10.34
CA VAL A 20 -7.41 -6.30 8.95
C VAL A 20 -8.45 -5.72 7.99
N HIS A 21 -9.67 -6.25 7.99
CA HIS A 21 -10.72 -5.80 7.06
C HIS A 21 -11.14 -4.36 7.32
N GLU A 22 -11.37 -3.99 8.59
CA GLU A 22 -11.79 -2.64 8.97
C GLU A 22 -10.69 -1.60 8.69
N ALA A 23 -9.44 -1.94 9.01
CA ALA A 23 -8.28 -1.09 8.74
C ALA A 23 -8.12 -0.84 7.25
N LEU A 24 -8.21 -1.90 6.44
CA LEU A 24 -8.02 -1.82 5.00
C LEU A 24 -9.09 -0.94 4.36
N GLN A 25 -10.35 -1.10 4.76
CA GLN A 25 -11.44 -0.26 4.26
C GLN A 25 -11.20 1.21 4.60
N ARG A 26 -10.87 1.52 5.86
CA ARG A 26 -10.59 2.90 6.29
C ARG A 26 -9.38 3.49 5.58
N ALA A 27 -8.30 2.72 5.44
CA ALA A 27 -7.10 3.13 4.72
C ALA A 27 -7.41 3.44 3.25
N ALA A 28 -8.21 2.62 2.58
CA ALA A 28 -8.65 2.88 1.21
C ALA A 28 -9.46 4.17 1.10
N GLU A 29 -10.46 4.35 1.96
CA GLU A 29 -11.28 5.57 1.98
C GLU A 29 -10.43 6.84 2.23
N MET A 30 -9.48 6.77 3.17
CA MET A 30 -8.57 7.87 3.48
C MET A 30 -7.64 8.22 2.31
N THR A 31 -7.02 7.20 1.71
CA THR A 31 -6.14 7.36 0.55
C THR A 31 -6.92 7.93 -0.63
N ASP A 32 -8.05 7.34 -1.00
CA ASP A 32 -8.88 7.80 -2.11
C ASP A 32 -9.34 9.25 -1.91
N ALA A 33 -9.77 9.59 -0.69
CA ALA A 33 -10.16 10.96 -0.37
C ALA A 33 -8.98 11.94 -0.47
N ALA A 34 -7.76 11.57 -0.08
CA ALA A 34 -6.59 12.42 -0.20
C ALA A 34 -6.21 12.69 -1.67
N TYR A 35 -6.24 11.65 -2.52
CA TYR A 35 -5.97 11.79 -3.94
C TYR A 35 -7.08 12.56 -4.67
N ALA A 36 -8.34 12.32 -4.34
CA ALA A 36 -9.47 13.06 -4.89
C ALA A 36 -9.35 14.55 -4.58
N ARG A 37 -9.13 14.92 -3.31
CA ARG A 37 -8.92 16.32 -2.89
C ARG A 37 -7.75 16.98 -3.63
N THR A 38 -6.65 16.25 -3.81
CA THR A 38 -5.49 16.77 -4.54
C THR A 38 -5.82 17.02 -6.01
N SER A 39 -6.51 16.09 -6.67
CA SER A 39 -6.94 16.24 -8.06
C SER A 39 -7.92 17.41 -8.23
N GLU A 40 -8.91 17.53 -7.35
CA GLU A 40 -9.89 18.62 -7.36
C GLU A 40 -9.24 19.98 -7.17
N ARG A 41 -8.29 20.10 -6.24
CA ARG A 41 -7.56 21.35 -6.01
C ARG A 41 -6.81 21.80 -7.26
N VAL A 42 -6.14 20.88 -7.96
CA VAL A 42 -5.43 21.19 -9.21
C VAL A 42 -6.41 21.55 -10.33
N LYS A 43 -7.54 20.85 -10.46
CA LYS A 43 -8.57 21.19 -11.45
C LYS A 43 -9.19 22.57 -11.20
N LYS A 44 -9.49 22.87 -9.94
CA LYS A 44 -10.07 24.14 -9.53
C LYS A 44 -9.16 25.31 -9.88
N SER A 45 -7.87 25.22 -9.54
CA SER A 45 -6.91 26.29 -9.87
C SER A 45 -6.75 26.49 -11.38
N LEU A 46 -6.92 25.45 -12.18
CA LEU A 46 -6.93 25.57 -13.64
C LEU A 46 -8.19 26.26 -14.19
N SER A 47 -9.34 26.06 -13.54
CA SER A 47 -10.64 26.58 -14.01
C SER A 47 -10.93 28.05 -13.67
N GLU A 48 -10.31 28.59 -12.61
CA GLU A 48 -10.63 29.93 -12.07
C GLU A 48 -9.97 31.10 -12.85
N GLY A 49 -9.34 30.85 -14.00
CA GLY A 49 -8.92 31.87 -14.97
C GLY A 49 -7.69 32.71 -14.59
N ALA A 50 -7.23 32.66 -13.34
CA ALA A 50 -6.01 33.31 -12.86
C ALA A 50 -4.95 32.27 -12.48
N LEU A 51 -4.41 31.58 -13.49
CA LEU A 51 -3.35 30.58 -13.32
C LEU A 51 -2.10 31.22 -12.71
N LYS A 52 -1.73 30.81 -11.49
CA LYS A 52 -0.42 31.16 -10.93
C LYS A 52 0.65 30.21 -11.49
N PRO A 53 1.92 30.64 -11.60
CA PRO A 53 3.01 29.73 -11.96
C PRO A 53 3.10 28.48 -11.08
N SER A 54 2.69 28.58 -9.80
CA SER A 54 2.60 27.46 -8.88
C SER A 54 1.58 26.39 -9.29
N ASP A 55 0.48 26.80 -9.93
CA ASP A 55 -0.58 25.88 -10.37
C ASP A 55 -0.12 25.05 -11.57
N LEU A 56 0.57 25.70 -12.53
CA LEU A 56 1.22 25.02 -13.64
C LEU A 56 2.29 24.04 -13.17
N LEU A 57 3.12 24.46 -12.21
CA LEU A 57 4.14 23.59 -11.63
C LEU A 57 3.51 22.39 -10.91
N ALA A 58 2.40 22.57 -10.19
CA ALA A 58 1.68 21.47 -9.55
C ALA A 58 1.14 20.47 -10.59
N GLN A 59 0.66 20.95 -11.73
CA GLN A 59 0.23 20.10 -12.84
C GLN A 59 1.39 19.30 -13.44
N PHE A 60 2.54 19.94 -13.69
CA PHE A 60 3.73 19.24 -14.22
C PHE A 60 4.36 18.27 -13.22
N LYS A 61 4.17 18.49 -11.93
CA LYS A 61 4.60 17.57 -10.87
C LYS A 61 3.64 16.41 -10.63
N GLN A 62 2.55 16.29 -11.38
CA GLN A 62 1.69 15.12 -11.29
C GLN A 62 2.50 13.87 -11.64
N ILE A 63 2.42 12.90 -10.74
CA ILE A 63 3.14 11.64 -10.84
C ILE A 63 2.58 10.86 -12.05
N GLU A 64 3.47 10.25 -12.83
CA GLU A 64 3.08 9.35 -13.91
C GLU A 64 2.13 8.25 -13.39
N THR A 65 1.18 7.81 -14.21
CA THR A 65 0.14 6.86 -13.80
C THR A 65 0.70 5.61 -13.13
N ARG A 66 1.79 5.04 -13.68
CA ARG A 66 2.44 3.84 -13.11
C ARG A 66 3.06 4.12 -11.74
N THR A 67 3.88 5.16 -11.63
CA THR A 67 4.51 5.52 -10.36
C THR A 67 3.47 5.88 -9.30
N ARG A 68 2.38 6.54 -9.71
CA ARG A 68 1.25 6.85 -8.82
C ARG A 68 0.60 5.58 -8.28
N THR A 69 0.36 4.57 -9.11
CA THR A 69 -0.22 3.30 -8.63
C THR A 69 0.68 2.57 -7.64
N GLN A 70 2.00 2.62 -7.85
CA GLN A 70 2.96 2.01 -6.93
C GLN A 70 2.99 2.74 -5.57
N ILE A 71 2.98 4.07 -5.60
CA ILE A 71 2.92 4.90 -4.40
C ILE A 71 1.60 4.68 -3.65
N GLN A 72 0.46 4.64 -4.36
CA GLN A 72 -0.85 4.37 -3.76
C GLN A 72 -0.90 3.00 -3.08
N ALA A 73 -0.33 1.97 -3.71
CA ALA A 73 -0.25 0.64 -3.11
C ALA A 73 0.55 0.66 -1.80
N ALA A 74 1.72 1.32 -1.81
CA ALA A 74 2.57 1.46 -0.64
C ALA A 74 1.88 2.25 0.49
N GLU A 75 1.25 3.37 0.17
CA GLU A 75 0.50 4.19 1.13
C GLU A 75 -0.70 3.43 1.71
N LEU A 76 -1.43 2.67 0.89
CA LEU A 76 -2.55 1.85 1.36
C LEU A 76 -2.07 0.79 2.35
N LEU A 77 -0.99 0.07 2.04
CA LEU A 77 -0.42 -0.94 2.93
C LEU A 77 0.03 -0.31 4.26
N ASP A 78 0.81 0.77 4.19
CA ASP A 78 1.37 1.46 5.37
C ASP A 78 0.26 1.99 6.29
N ASN A 79 -0.71 2.71 5.72
CA ASN A 79 -1.87 3.21 6.46
C ASN A 79 -2.68 2.06 7.07
N THR A 80 -2.83 0.94 6.36
CA THR A 80 -3.56 -0.22 6.89
C THR A 80 -2.86 -0.81 8.10
N VAL A 81 -1.54 -1.05 8.02
CA VAL A 81 -0.77 -1.64 9.13
C VAL A 81 -0.77 -0.71 10.35
N GLU A 82 -0.62 0.60 10.16
CA GLU A 82 -0.68 1.54 11.28
C GLU A 82 -2.09 1.63 11.88
N LEU A 83 -3.15 1.61 11.08
CA LEU A 83 -4.52 1.54 11.61
C LEU A 83 -4.77 0.26 12.42
N ILE A 84 -4.24 -0.89 11.98
CA ILE A 84 -4.32 -2.14 12.75
C ILE A 84 -3.62 -1.97 14.10
N ARG A 85 -2.40 -1.40 14.10
CA ARG A 85 -1.63 -1.15 15.31
C ARG A 85 -2.38 -0.22 16.28
N GLU A 86 -2.97 0.86 15.76
CA GLU A 86 -3.76 1.82 16.55
C GLU A 86 -5.03 1.18 17.13
N MET A 87 -5.73 0.37 16.36
CA MET A 87 -6.94 -0.33 16.84
C MET A 87 -6.62 -1.38 17.89
N VAL A 88 -5.52 -2.15 17.72
CA VAL A 88 -5.05 -3.09 18.73
C VAL A 88 -4.69 -2.34 20.02
N TYR A 89 -3.93 -1.25 19.92
CA TYR A 89 -3.58 -0.44 21.08
C TYR A 89 -4.82 0.14 21.77
N THR A 90 -5.77 0.68 21.02
CA THR A 90 -6.99 1.29 21.56
C THR A 90 -7.87 0.26 22.29
N ASN A 91 -7.93 -0.98 21.79
CA ASN A 91 -8.79 -2.00 22.38
C ASN A 91 -8.12 -2.80 23.50
N THR A 92 -6.80 -2.96 23.47
CA THR A 92 -6.06 -3.74 24.49
C THR A 92 -5.33 -2.87 25.52
N MET A 93 -5.13 -1.58 25.22
CA MET A 93 -4.27 -0.65 25.96
C MET A 93 -2.82 -1.13 26.10
N VAL A 94 -2.38 -2.01 25.19
CA VAL A 94 -1.02 -2.56 25.14
C VAL A 94 -0.44 -2.26 23.78
N GLN A 95 0.80 -1.78 23.76
CA GLN A 95 1.52 -1.59 22.51
C GLN A 95 1.90 -2.96 21.95
N PRO A 96 1.40 -3.34 20.76
CA PRO A 96 1.67 -4.66 20.21
C PRO A 96 3.15 -4.79 19.82
N ASN A 97 3.72 -5.97 20.07
CA ASN A 97 5.00 -6.35 19.48
C ASN A 97 4.83 -6.42 17.95
N PRO A 98 5.64 -5.70 17.15
CA PRO A 98 5.49 -5.69 15.69
C PRO A 98 5.48 -7.10 15.06
N TYR A 99 6.24 -8.04 15.63
CA TYR A 99 6.31 -9.42 15.14
C TYR A 99 5.08 -10.27 15.48
N GLU A 100 4.24 -9.81 16.41
CA GLU A 100 3.03 -10.52 16.86
C GLU A 100 1.74 -9.82 16.38
N LEU A 101 1.87 -8.75 15.60
CA LEU A 101 0.73 -7.96 15.14
C LEU A 101 -0.10 -8.72 14.10
N LEU A 102 0.56 -9.35 13.13
CA LEU A 102 -0.05 -10.03 12.00
C LEU A 102 0.64 -11.36 11.72
N GLY A 103 -0.16 -12.37 11.33
CA GLY A 103 0.37 -13.63 10.86
C GLY A 103 0.81 -13.56 9.39
N GLU A 104 1.59 -14.55 8.94
CA GLU A 104 2.06 -14.63 7.54
C GLU A 104 0.91 -14.56 6.53
N GLY A 105 -0.20 -15.25 6.79
CA GLY A 105 -1.38 -15.22 5.90
C GLY A 105 -2.05 -13.85 5.81
N ASP A 106 -2.07 -13.08 6.91
CA ASP A 106 -2.62 -11.72 6.88
C ASP A 106 -1.69 -10.79 6.09
N VAL A 107 -0.38 -10.94 6.27
CA VAL A 107 0.63 -10.16 5.53
C VAL A 107 0.55 -10.45 4.04
N GLU A 108 0.48 -11.73 3.64
CA GLU A 108 0.34 -12.12 2.24
C GLU A 108 -0.95 -11.56 1.63
N SER A 109 -2.07 -11.67 2.35
CA SER A 109 -3.35 -11.10 1.91
C SER A 109 -3.28 -9.58 1.76
N LEU A 110 -2.68 -8.88 2.71
CA LEU A 110 -2.53 -7.41 2.64
C LEU A 110 -1.67 -6.99 1.47
N LEU A 111 -0.54 -7.67 1.23
CA LEU A 111 0.34 -7.40 0.08
C LEU A 111 -0.38 -7.62 -1.25
N GLN A 112 -1.22 -8.65 -1.34
CA GLN A 112 -1.99 -8.94 -2.54
C GLN A 112 -3.07 -7.89 -2.77
N VAL A 113 -3.84 -7.53 -1.74
CA VAL A 113 -4.98 -6.61 -1.87
C VAL A 113 -4.53 -5.16 -2.02
N SER A 114 -3.44 -4.74 -1.36
CA SER A 114 -2.89 -3.40 -1.55
C SER A 114 -2.25 -3.21 -2.92
N GLY A 115 -1.87 -4.30 -3.60
CA GLY A 115 -1.11 -4.28 -4.85
C GLY A 115 0.42 -4.23 -4.66
N CYS A 116 0.91 -4.22 -3.43
CA CYS A 116 2.35 -4.21 -3.13
C CYS A 116 3.07 -5.53 -3.47
N SER A 117 2.35 -6.63 -3.64
CA SER A 117 2.95 -7.93 -3.97
C SER A 117 3.86 -7.87 -5.21
N ALA A 118 3.49 -7.08 -6.22
CA ALA A 118 4.27 -6.94 -7.45
C ALA A 118 5.62 -6.23 -7.23
N GLU A 119 5.70 -5.29 -6.28
CA GLU A 119 6.93 -4.54 -5.97
C GLU A 119 7.94 -5.37 -5.16
N LEU A 120 7.46 -6.39 -4.45
CA LEU A 120 8.31 -7.34 -3.73
C LEU A 120 8.84 -8.46 -4.63
N GLN A 121 8.27 -8.64 -5.82
CA GLN A 121 8.73 -9.66 -6.74
C GLN A 121 10.06 -9.26 -7.38
N THR A 122 10.99 -10.22 -7.39
CA THR A 122 12.22 -10.07 -8.16
C THR A 122 11.88 -9.92 -9.63
N PRO A 123 12.48 -8.95 -10.35
CA PRO A 123 12.21 -8.77 -11.76
C PRO A 123 12.55 -10.05 -12.53
N ARG A 124 11.58 -10.57 -13.28
CA ARG A 124 11.80 -11.72 -14.16
C ARG A 124 12.53 -11.24 -15.43
N CYS A 125 13.85 -11.41 -15.43
CA CYS A 125 14.69 -11.16 -16.58
C CYS A 125 14.72 -12.42 -17.49
N GLN A 126 14.66 -12.25 -18.81
CA GLN A 126 14.81 -13.37 -19.77
C GLN A 126 16.23 -13.93 -19.78
N SER A 127 17.23 -13.08 -19.52
CA SER A 127 18.64 -13.41 -19.29
C SER A 127 19.04 -13.03 -17.86
N ASP A 128 20.32 -13.19 -17.49
CA ASP A 128 20.84 -12.52 -16.30
C ASP A 128 20.55 -11.01 -16.39
N CYS A 129 20.02 -10.43 -15.30
CA CYS A 129 19.53 -9.06 -15.24
C CYS A 129 20.62 -8.00 -15.52
N LEU A 130 21.89 -8.42 -15.58
CA LEU A 130 23.04 -7.58 -15.90
C LEU A 130 23.57 -7.79 -17.32
N SER A 131 23.16 -8.85 -18.02
CA SER A 131 23.71 -9.25 -19.32
C SER A 131 23.55 -8.20 -20.42
N GLU A 132 22.50 -7.38 -20.38
CA GLU A 132 22.31 -6.26 -21.33
C GLU A 132 22.69 -4.89 -20.77
N ARG A 133 22.92 -4.78 -19.46
CA ARG A 133 23.24 -3.49 -18.82
C ARG A 133 24.72 -3.15 -18.93
N TYR A 134 25.61 -4.16 -18.94
CA TYR A 134 27.05 -3.97 -19.01
C TYR A 134 27.64 -4.80 -20.14
N ARG A 135 28.53 -4.21 -20.94
CA ARG A 135 29.34 -4.99 -21.89
C ARG A 135 30.22 -5.96 -21.11
N SER A 136 30.20 -7.23 -21.49
CA SER A 136 31.18 -8.20 -21.03
C SER A 136 32.56 -7.79 -21.55
N ILE A 137 33.52 -7.56 -20.65
CA ILE A 137 34.92 -7.36 -21.01
C ILE A 137 35.45 -8.72 -21.50
N THR A 138 35.42 -8.92 -22.81
CA THR A 138 36.11 -10.02 -23.48
C THR A 138 37.45 -9.46 -23.91
N GLY A 139 38.50 -9.76 -23.13
CA GLY A 139 39.85 -9.29 -23.38
C GLY A 139 40.57 -10.09 -24.47
N GLU A 140 39.88 -10.41 -25.56
CA GLU A 140 40.45 -11.05 -26.77
C GLU A 140 40.86 -10.00 -27.81
#